data_AF-B7S960-F1
#
_entry.id   AF-B7S960-F1
#
_cell.length_a   1.000
_cell.length_b   1.000
_cell.length_c   1.000
_cell.angle_alpha   90.00
_cell.angle_beta   90.00
_cell.angle_gamma   90.00
#
_symmetry.space_group_name_H-M   'P 1'
#
loop_
_entity.id
_entity.type
_entity.pdbx_description
1 polymer ?
#
loop_
_entity_poly.entity_id
_entity_poly.type
_entity_poly.pdbx_seq_one_letter_code
_entity_poly.pdbx_strand_id
1 'polypeptide(L)'
;MSSFENFVFFDNLDEKGENLFHCLCHDESDESFKSLEMLVNDVNSYLLRQYNSCGQQCIHITASRNTLEAQRKFELLIRWGADINSQEKCRGDTPLHIAALTKNYILANWICQQPSTVVDVYNFDQKTPWRIAYDLQDLTMMWMLQVHGAQRNIACSEDRN
;
A
#
# COMPACT_ATOMS: atom_id res chain seq x y z
N MET A 1 -18.52 28.10 -20.84
CA MET A 1 -19.62 27.30 -20.25
C MET A 1 -19.89 26.13 -21.17
N SER A 2 -19.38 24.96 -20.78
CA SER A 2 -19.85 23.60 -21.08
C SER A 2 -18.95 22.65 -20.27
N SER A 3 -18.99 22.67 -18.94
CA SER A 3 -19.92 21.85 -18.14
C SER A 3 -20.09 20.42 -18.70
N PHE A 4 -19.50 19.45 -17.99
CA PHE A 4 -19.86 18.02 -17.99
C PHE A 4 -19.33 17.09 -19.10
N GLU A 5 -18.02 17.04 -19.35
CA GLU A 5 -17.39 15.84 -19.97
C GLU A 5 -16.48 15.05 -19.02
N ASN A 6 -16.39 15.42 -17.73
CA ASN A 6 -15.66 14.65 -16.70
C ASN A 6 -16.48 13.52 -16.07
N PHE A 7 -17.62 13.15 -16.65
CA PHE A 7 -18.51 12.10 -16.10
C PHE A 7 -18.32 10.72 -16.70
N VAL A 8 -17.43 10.58 -17.68
CA VAL A 8 -17.22 9.34 -18.41
C VAL A 8 -15.84 8.78 -18.00
N PHE A 9 -15.77 7.49 -17.66
CA PHE A 9 -14.56 6.67 -17.43
C PHE A 9 -14.01 6.42 -16.00
N PHE A 10 -14.67 6.80 -14.90
CA PHE A 10 -14.16 6.38 -13.57
C PHE A 10 -14.43 4.89 -13.25
N ASP A 11 -15.56 4.37 -13.68
CA ASP A 11 -15.95 2.97 -13.44
C ASP A 11 -15.49 1.98 -14.51
N ASN A 12 -14.78 2.46 -15.54
CA ASN A 12 -14.28 1.58 -16.59
C ASN A 12 -13.01 0.88 -16.08
N LEU A 13 -13.17 -0.40 -15.77
CA LEU A 13 -12.08 -1.29 -15.43
C LEU A 13 -11.45 -1.87 -16.70
N ASP A 14 -10.13 -2.02 -16.70
CA ASP A 14 -9.43 -2.74 -17.76
C ASP A 14 -9.63 -4.26 -17.66
N GLU A 15 -8.98 -5.04 -18.54
CA GLU A 15 -9.06 -6.51 -18.52
C GLU A 15 -8.53 -7.15 -17.22
N LYS A 16 -7.72 -6.41 -16.44
CA LYS A 16 -7.18 -6.82 -15.14
C LYS A 16 -8.02 -6.31 -13.97
N GLY A 17 -9.18 -5.71 -14.24
CA GLY A 17 -10.02 -5.12 -13.20
C GLY A 17 -9.43 -3.84 -12.61
N GLU A 18 -8.47 -3.20 -13.27
CA GLU A 18 -7.82 -1.99 -12.81
C GLU A 18 -8.62 -0.77 -13.18
N ASN A 19 -8.89 0.08 -12.20
CA ASN A 19 -9.33 1.44 -12.45
C ASN A 19 -8.12 2.35 -12.77
N LEU A 20 -8.42 3.58 -13.17
CA LEU A 20 -7.42 4.57 -13.56
C LEU A 20 -6.29 4.77 -12.53
N PHE A 21 -6.58 4.73 -11.23
CA PHE A 21 -5.58 4.93 -10.20
C PHE A 21 -4.61 3.75 -10.06
N HIS A 22 -5.04 2.52 -10.34
CA HIS A 22 -4.13 1.38 -10.42
C HIS A 22 -3.15 1.57 -11.58
N CYS A 23 -3.65 1.93 -12.76
CA CYS A 23 -2.81 2.16 -13.94
C CYS A 23 -1.80 3.30 -13.73
N LEU A 24 -2.23 4.41 -13.13
CA LEU A 24 -1.33 5.52 -12.79
C LEU A 24 -0.28 5.13 -11.75
N CYS A 25 -0.57 4.18 -10.86
CA CYS A 25 0.41 3.64 -9.91
C CYS A 25 1.42 2.68 -10.54
N HIS A 26 1.12 2.12 -11.72
CA HIS A 26 2.06 1.29 -12.48
C HIS A 26 3.07 2.10 -13.28
N ASP A 27 2.67 3.28 -13.76
CA ASP A 27 3.55 4.21 -14.46
C ASP A 27 4.51 4.89 -13.46
N GLU A 28 5.77 5.11 -13.82
CA GLU A 28 6.77 5.82 -13.00
C GLU A 28 7.16 7.16 -13.63
N SER A 29 6.43 7.61 -14.66
CA SER A 29 6.64 8.90 -15.31
C SER A 29 6.21 10.07 -14.41
N ASP A 30 6.92 11.20 -14.47
CA ASP A 30 6.49 12.43 -13.77
C ASP A 30 5.09 12.90 -14.20
N GLU A 31 4.68 12.61 -15.44
CA GLU A 31 3.36 12.97 -15.95
C GLU A 31 2.24 12.16 -15.28
N SER A 32 2.50 10.91 -14.93
CA SER A 32 1.53 10.11 -14.18
C SER A 32 1.31 10.61 -12.75
N PHE A 33 2.32 11.20 -12.11
CA PHE A 33 2.14 11.89 -10.82
C PHE A 33 1.18 13.06 -10.93
N LYS A 34 1.44 13.96 -11.89
CA LYS A 34 0.61 15.15 -12.13
C LYS A 34 -0.82 14.74 -12.48
N SER A 35 -0.97 13.71 -13.30
CA SER A 35 -2.27 13.17 -13.66
C SER A 35 -3.01 12.65 -12.43
N LEU A 36 -2.33 11.92 -11.53
CA LEU A 36 -2.92 11.44 -10.28
C LEU A 36 -3.37 12.62 -9.40
N GLU A 37 -2.51 13.64 -9.23
CA GLU A 37 -2.83 14.83 -8.45
C GLU A 37 -4.03 15.63 -9.00
N MET A 38 -4.14 15.74 -10.32
CA MET A 38 -5.25 16.47 -10.97
C MET A 38 -6.57 15.70 -10.93
N LEU A 39 -6.52 14.37 -10.97
CA LEU A 39 -7.71 13.56 -11.17
C LEU A 39 -8.34 13.12 -9.85
N VAL A 40 -7.57 12.94 -8.78
CA VAL A 40 -8.14 12.55 -7.49
C VAL A 40 -8.99 13.69 -6.91
N ASN A 41 -10.24 13.39 -6.59
CA ASN A 41 -11.18 14.33 -5.97
C ASN A 41 -12.25 13.56 -5.17
N ASP A 42 -13.11 14.28 -4.46
CA ASP A 42 -14.13 13.67 -3.60
C ASP A 42 -15.09 12.74 -4.36
N VAL A 43 -15.39 13.04 -5.63
CA VAL A 43 -16.32 12.28 -6.46
C VAL A 43 -15.77 10.89 -6.80
N ASN A 44 -14.45 10.75 -6.98
CA ASN A 44 -13.83 9.49 -7.40
C ASN A 44 -12.90 8.86 -6.34
N SER A 45 -12.79 9.46 -5.15
CA SER A 45 -12.01 8.95 -4.02
C SER A 45 -12.32 7.50 -3.64
N TYR A 46 -13.55 7.03 -3.89
CA TYR A 46 -13.96 5.64 -3.66
C TYR A 46 -13.15 4.62 -4.48
N LEU A 47 -12.62 5.01 -5.65
CA LEU A 47 -11.79 4.17 -6.51
C LEU A 47 -10.47 3.77 -5.82
N LEU A 48 -9.96 4.58 -4.89
CA LEU A 48 -8.72 4.30 -4.15
C LEU A 48 -8.81 3.04 -3.28
N ARG A 49 -10.03 2.64 -2.93
CA ARG A 49 -10.33 1.48 -2.06
C ARG A 49 -10.81 0.26 -2.84
N GLN A 50 -10.96 0.38 -4.15
CA GLN A 50 -11.30 -0.75 -5.00
C GLN A 50 -10.09 -1.67 -5.17
N TYR A 51 -10.39 -2.96 -5.33
CA TYR A 51 -9.39 -3.97 -5.58
C TYR A 51 -9.42 -4.38 -7.05
N ASN A 52 -8.26 -4.47 -7.69
CA ASN A 52 -8.14 -5.09 -9.01
C ASN A 52 -8.33 -6.63 -8.94
N SER A 53 -8.26 -7.31 -10.09
CA SER A 53 -8.42 -8.77 -10.16
C SER A 53 -7.33 -9.55 -9.42
N CYS A 54 -6.16 -8.95 -9.20
CA CYS A 54 -5.09 -9.50 -8.36
C CYS A 54 -5.36 -9.32 -6.85
N GLY A 55 -6.45 -8.65 -6.48
CA GLY A 55 -6.79 -8.40 -5.09
C GLY A 55 -6.00 -7.27 -4.46
N GLN A 56 -5.49 -6.32 -5.25
CA GLN A 56 -4.70 -5.19 -4.77
C GLN A 56 -5.48 -3.87 -4.94
N GLN A 57 -5.42 -3.00 -3.94
CA GLN A 57 -5.71 -1.57 -4.13
C GLN A 57 -4.48 -0.83 -4.67
N CYS A 58 -4.66 0.39 -5.17
CA CYS A 58 -3.58 1.20 -5.77
C CYS A 58 -2.36 1.39 -4.82
N ILE A 59 -2.60 1.55 -3.51
CA ILE A 59 -1.52 1.71 -2.53
C ILE A 59 -0.61 0.48 -2.42
N HIS A 60 -1.10 -0.73 -2.68
CA HIS A 60 -0.30 -1.94 -2.67
C HIS A 60 0.64 -2.00 -3.88
N ILE A 61 0.17 -1.49 -5.04
CA ILE A 61 1.00 -1.37 -6.25
C ILE A 61 2.17 -0.42 -5.96
N THR A 62 1.90 0.77 -5.42
CA THR A 62 2.97 1.72 -5.06
C THR A 62 3.90 1.16 -3.98
N ALA A 63 3.37 0.47 -2.96
CA ALA A 63 4.19 -0.09 -1.90
C ALA A 63 5.13 -1.20 -2.38
N SER A 64 4.79 -1.87 -3.48
CA SER A 64 5.64 -2.92 -4.09
C SER A 64 6.89 -2.38 -4.78
N ARG A 65 7.04 -1.05 -4.85
CA ARG A 65 8.10 -0.37 -5.59
C ARG A 65 8.94 0.48 -4.66
N ASN A 66 10.26 0.37 -4.82
CA ASN A 66 11.23 1.15 -4.05
C ASN A 66 11.79 2.29 -4.90
N THR A 67 10.91 3.21 -5.31
CA THR A 67 11.26 4.41 -6.09
C THR A 67 10.73 5.65 -5.37
N LEU A 68 11.38 6.79 -5.57
CA LEU A 68 10.93 8.07 -5.02
C LEU A 68 9.54 8.44 -5.56
N GLU A 69 9.25 8.07 -6.79
CA GLU A 69 7.98 8.40 -7.43
C GLU A 69 6.82 7.57 -6.86
N ALA A 70 7.00 6.25 -6.70
CA ALA A 70 6.04 5.41 -6.00
C ALA A 70 5.80 5.87 -4.55
N GLN A 71 6.84 6.32 -3.86
CA GLN A 71 6.72 6.93 -2.53
C GLN A 71 5.82 8.17 -2.57
N ARG A 72 6.08 9.12 -3.47
CA ARG A 72 5.27 10.36 -3.60
C ARG A 72 3.81 10.06 -3.90
N LYS A 73 3.55 9.10 -4.80
CA LYS A 73 2.19 8.63 -5.10
C LYS A 73 1.53 8.01 -3.89
N PHE A 74 2.23 7.15 -3.15
CA PHE A 74 1.72 6.56 -1.92
C PHE A 74 1.26 7.64 -0.95
N GLU A 75 2.10 8.64 -0.68
CA GLU A 75 1.77 9.76 0.22
C GLU A 75 0.54 10.53 -0.25
N LEU A 76 0.44 10.81 -1.55
CA LEU A 76 -0.69 11.50 -2.14
C LEU A 76 -1.99 10.68 -2.01
N LEU A 77 -1.94 9.38 -2.29
CA LEU A 77 -3.09 8.47 -2.15
C LEU A 77 -3.61 8.43 -0.71
N ILE A 78 -2.71 8.37 0.29
CA ILE A 78 -3.09 8.41 1.71
C ILE A 78 -3.76 9.75 2.06
N ARG A 79 -3.23 10.88 1.58
CA ARG A 79 -3.84 12.21 1.82
C ARG A 79 -5.27 12.29 1.28
N TRP A 80 -5.57 11.57 0.20
CA TRP A 80 -6.89 11.51 -0.42
C TRP A 80 -7.79 10.39 0.13
N GLY A 81 -7.39 9.74 1.22
CA GLY A 81 -8.25 8.82 1.96
C GLY A 81 -8.15 7.35 1.55
N ALA A 82 -7.09 6.96 0.84
CA ALA A 82 -6.73 5.55 0.75
C ALA A 82 -6.44 4.98 2.15
N ASP A 83 -6.78 3.72 2.37
CA ASP A 83 -6.65 3.07 3.68
C ASP A 83 -5.25 2.48 3.85
N ILE A 84 -4.40 3.14 4.65
CA ILE A 84 -3.01 2.73 4.89
C ILE A 84 -2.85 1.32 5.48
N ASN A 85 -3.91 0.78 6.10
CA ASN A 85 -3.90 -0.54 6.72
C ASN A 85 -4.67 -1.58 5.92
N SER A 86 -5.12 -1.25 4.70
CA SER A 86 -5.87 -2.22 3.89
C SER A 86 -5.01 -3.45 3.62
N GLN A 87 -5.66 -4.60 3.61
CA GLN A 87 -5.02 -5.88 3.30
C GLN A 87 -5.34 -6.25 1.86
N GLU A 88 -4.32 -6.59 1.07
CA GLU A 88 -4.53 -7.19 -0.25
C GLU A 88 -5.10 -8.61 -0.12
N LYS A 89 -5.78 -9.11 -1.15
CA LYS A 89 -6.61 -10.32 -1.04
C LYS A 89 -5.86 -11.63 -1.31
N CYS A 90 -4.62 -11.59 -1.75
CA CYS A 90 -3.81 -12.78 -2.04
C CYS A 90 -3.20 -13.37 -0.76
N ARG A 91 -2.52 -12.55 0.05
CA ARG A 91 -1.83 -12.94 1.29
C ARG A 91 -2.31 -12.19 2.52
N GLY A 92 -3.19 -11.21 2.37
CA GLY A 92 -3.58 -10.34 3.47
C GLY A 92 -2.49 -9.33 3.83
N ASP A 93 -1.54 -9.06 2.95
CA ASP A 93 -0.44 -8.14 3.23
C ASP A 93 -0.95 -6.69 3.23
N THR A 94 -0.61 -5.95 4.28
CA THR A 94 -0.78 -4.48 4.29
C THR A 94 0.36 -3.80 3.53
N PRO A 95 0.23 -2.51 3.16
CA PRO A 95 1.37 -1.76 2.64
C PRO A 95 2.64 -1.87 3.49
N LEU A 96 2.52 -1.95 4.82
CA LEU A 96 3.67 -2.12 5.71
C LEU A 96 4.33 -3.51 5.59
N HIS A 97 3.53 -4.57 5.38
CA HIS A 97 4.08 -5.91 5.05
C HIS A 97 4.86 -5.86 3.73
N ILE A 98 4.29 -5.23 2.71
CA ILE A 98 4.92 -5.10 1.38
C ILE A 98 6.22 -4.29 1.48
N ALA A 99 6.24 -3.20 2.24
CA ALA A 99 7.45 -2.41 2.48
C ALA A 99 8.55 -3.24 3.18
N ALA A 100 8.18 -4.10 4.14
CA ALA A 100 9.10 -5.03 4.77
C ALA A 100 9.64 -6.09 3.78
N LEU A 101 8.76 -6.67 2.94
CA LEU A 101 9.14 -7.65 1.90
C LEU A 101 10.11 -7.06 0.87
N THR A 102 9.89 -5.81 0.47
CA THR A 102 10.69 -5.13 -0.56
C THR A 102 11.89 -4.38 0.01
N LYS A 103 12.12 -4.43 1.33
CA LYS A 103 13.16 -3.68 2.06
C LYS A 103 13.08 -2.18 1.80
N ASN A 104 11.87 -1.65 1.62
CA ASN A 104 11.65 -0.22 1.44
C ASN A 104 11.56 0.47 2.81
N TYR A 105 12.74 0.74 3.40
CA TYR A 105 12.85 1.37 4.72
C TYR A 105 12.26 2.79 4.76
N ILE A 106 12.32 3.52 3.65
CA ILE A 106 11.80 4.90 3.57
C ILE A 106 10.28 4.87 3.70
N LEU A 107 9.62 4.03 2.89
CA LEU A 107 8.18 3.86 2.95
C LEU A 107 7.74 3.29 4.30
N ALA A 108 8.42 2.25 4.80
CA ALA A 108 8.09 1.65 6.09
C ALA A 108 8.16 2.67 7.23
N ASN A 109 9.23 3.48 7.28
CA ASN A 109 9.36 4.53 8.27
C ASN A 109 8.25 5.58 8.14
N TRP A 110 7.95 6.02 6.92
CA TRP A 110 6.90 7.01 6.67
C TRP A 110 5.51 6.49 7.09
N ILE A 111 5.18 5.24 6.74
CA ILE A 111 3.93 4.58 7.13
C ILE A 111 3.83 4.55 8.66
N CYS A 112 4.87 4.12 9.36
CA CYS A 112 4.86 4.03 10.82
C CYS A 112 4.68 5.39 11.52
N GLN A 113 5.03 6.50 10.86
CA GLN A 113 4.82 7.85 11.37
C GLN A 113 3.40 8.37 11.18
N GLN A 114 2.56 7.71 10.37
CA GLN A 114 1.18 8.16 10.16
C GLN A 114 0.30 7.82 11.37
N PRO A 115 -0.59 8.75 11.78
CA PRO A 115 -1.38 8.59 13.01
C PRO A 115 -2.39 7.45 12.95
N SER A 116 -2.83 7.04 11.76
CA SER A 116 -3.80 5.97 11.55
C SER A 116 -3.17 4.60 11.34
N THR A 117 -1.84 4.47 11.40
CA THR A 117 -1.15 3.21 11.11
C THR A 117 -1.29 2.21 12.25
N VAL A 118 -1.59 0.97 11.88
CA VAL A 118 -1.57 -0.19 12.77
C VAL A 118 -0.36 -1.05 12.38
N VAL A 119 0.63 -1.09 13.26
CA VAL A 119 1.93 -1.73 12.98
C VAL A 119 1.85 -3.27 13.04
N ASP A 120 1.07 -3.81 13.98
CA ASP A 120 0.96 -5.25 14.24
C ASP A 120 -0.31 -5.86 13.61
N VAL A 121 -0.52 -5.63 12.31
CA VAL A 121 -1.55 -6.35 11.54
C VAL A 121 -1.03 -7.74 11.19
N TYR A 122 -1.86 -8.77 11.28
CA TYR A 122 -1.54 -10.12 10.81
C TYR A 122 -2.04 -10.32 9.38
N ASN A 123 -1.15 -10.77 8.50
CA ASN A 123 -1.53 -11.29 7.19
C ASN A 123 -2.13 -12.72 7.29
N PHE A 124 -2.52 -13.33 6.18
CA PHE A 124 -3.14 -14.66 6.15
C PHE A 124 -2.19 -15.80 6.56
N ASP A 125 -0.87 -15.57 6.48
CA ASP A 125 0.16 -16.47 7.02
C ASP A 125 0.39 -16.29 8.52
N GLN A 126 -0.45 -15.49 9.20
CA GLN A 126 -0.32 -15.13 10.62
C GLN A 126 1.02 -14.43 10.92
N LYS A 127 1.56 -13.67 9.97
CA LYS A 127 2.78 -12.86 10.14
C LYS A 127 2.43 -11.38 10.25
N THR A 128 3.15 -10.68 11.12
CA THR A 128 3.20 -9.22 11.15
C THR A 128 4.31 -8.70 10.23
N PRO A 129 4.36 -7.40 9.91
CA PRO A 129 5.48 -6.83 9.14
C PRO A 129 6.84 -7.08 9.81
N TRP A 130 6.88 -7.07 11.14
CA TRP A 130 8.09 -7.39 11.90
C TRP A 130 8.51 -8.85 11.72
N ARG A 131 7.55 -9.78 11.71
CA ARG A 131 7.83 -11.21 11.49
C ARG A 131 8.36 -11.47 10.08
N ILE A 132 7.85 -10.76 9.07
CA ILE A 132 8.41 -10.79 7.72
C ILE A 132 9.88 -10.33 7.74
N ALA A 133 10.17 -9.19 8.37
CA ALA A 133 11.54 -8.69 8.47
C ALA A 133 12.48 -9.69 9.19
N TYR A 134 12.00 -10.35 10.24
CA TYR A 134 12.72 -11.41 10.94
C TYR A 134 13.03 -12.61 10.03
N ASP A 135 12.04 -13.13 9.33
CA ASP A 135 12.22 -14.27 8.42
C ASP A 135 13.20 -13.95 7.28
N LEU A 136 13.23 -12.69 6.84
CA LEU A 136 14.18 -12.16 5.85
C LEU A 136 15.56 -11.78 6.42
N GLN A 137 15.76 -11.92 7.74
CA GLN A 137 16.95 -11.51 8.48
C GLN A 137 17.30 -10.02 8.28
N ASP A 138 16.29 -9.18 8.09
CA ASP A 138 16.42 -7.74 7.90
C ASP A 138 16.43 -7.01 9.25
N LEU A 139 17.60 -6.97 9.88
CA LEU A 139 17.80 -6.34 11.19
C LEU A 139 17.42 -4.85 11.19
N THR A 140 17.60 -4.14 10.07
CA THR A 140 17.29 -2.72 9.93
C THR A 140 15.79 -2.50 9.99
N MET A 141 15.03 -3.27 9.19
CA MET A 141 13.57 -3.20 9.19
C MET A 141 13.00 -3.65 10.54
N MET A 142 13.54 -4.71 11.14
CA MET A 142 13.14 -5.17 12.48
C MET A 142 13.33 -4.07 13.54
N TRP A 143 14.49 -3.41 13.54
CA TRP A 143 14.78 -2.33 14.49
C TRP A 143 13.85 -1.14 14.28
N MET A 144 13.65 -0.73 13.03
CA MET A 144 12.77 0.37 12.67
C MET A 144 11.33 0.13 13.15
N LEU A 145 10.76 -1.02 12.81
CA LEU A 145 9.40 -1.38 13.22
C LEU A 145 9.27 -1.42 14.75
N GLN A 146 10.28 -1.91 15.45
CA GLN A 146 10.27 -1.98 16.90
C GLN A 146 10.33 -0.59 17.57
N VAL A 147 11.10 0.35 17.02
CA VAL A 147 11.11 1.75 17.51
C VAL A 147 9.72 2.38 17.38
N HIS A 148 8.95 1.97 16.38
CA HIS A 148 7.55 2.37 16.17
C HIS A 148 6.53 1.49 16.89
N GLY A 149 6.96 0.65 17.84
CA GLY A 149 6.08 -0.09 18.73
C GLY A 149 5.69 -1.50 18.28
N ALA A 150 6.27 -2.03 17.20
CA ALA A 150 6.01 -3.41 16.75
C ALA A 150 6.37 -4.43 17.84
N GLN A 151 5.46 -5.38 18.07
CA GLN A 151 5.69 -6.46 19.03
C GLN A 151 6.60 -7.54 18.45
N ARG A 152 7.55 -7.99 19.27
CA ARG A 152 8.38 -9.16 18.98
C ARG A 152 7.61 -10.45 19.28
N ASN A 153 6.58 -10.75 18.50
CA ASN A 153 5.87 -12.01 18.68
C ASN A 153 6.59 -13.12 17.92
N ILE A 154 7.65 -13.64 18.53
CA ILE A 154 8.34 -14.86 18.08
C ILE A 154 7.52 -16.04 18.58
N ALA A 155 6.29 -16.20 18.08
CA ALA A 155 5.57 -17.45 18.35
C ALA A 155 6.37 -18.57 17.67
N CYS A 156 7.06 -19.37 18.50
CA CYS A 156 7.57 -20.66 18.07
C CYS A 156 6.37 -21.47 17.61
N SER A 157 6.32 -21.85 16.33
CA SER A 157 5.57 -23.03 15.92
C SER A 157 6.49 -24.26 16.10
N GLU A 158 7.04 -24.41 17.29
CA GLU A 158 7.47 -25.70 17.80
C GLU A 158 6.45 -26.05 18.87
N ASP A 159 5.55 -26.96 18.50
CA ASP A 159 4.63 -27.75 19.33
C ASP A 159 3.26 -27.86 18.63
N ARG A 160 3.25 -28.64 17.54
CA ARG A 160 2.10 -29.47 17.22
C ARG A 160 2.61 -30.90 17.11
N ASN A 161 2.29 -31.66 18.17
CA ASN A 161 2.42 -33.11 18.27
C ASN A 161 2.01 -33.84 16.98
#